data_AF-A0AA44MU06-F1
#
_entry.id   AF-A0AA44MU06-F1
#
_cell.length_a   1.000
_cell.length_b   1.000
_cell.length_c   1.000
_cell.angle_alpha   90.00
_cell.angle_beta   90.00
_cell.angle_gamma   90.00
#
_symmetry.space_group_name_H-M   'P 1'
#
loop_
_entity.id
_entity.type
_entity.pdbx_description
1 polymer ?
#
loop_
_entity_poly.entity_id
_entity_poly.type
_entity_poly.pdbx_seq_one_letter_code
_entity_poly.pdbx_strand_id
1 'polypeptide(L)'
;LRAEGVEIAFTPTTAAMYPDGLRTTVQPGPLAAELEGGPRPTHFAGVLTVVLKLLQIVRPDRVFFGEKDYQQLVLIRQLVADFNLDVA
;
A
#
# COMPACT_ATOMS: atom_id res chain seq x y z
N LEU A 1 20.21 -1.16 -5.67
CA LEU A 1 19.89 -1.84 -4.38
C LEU A 1 21.09 -2.53 -3.76
N ARG A 2 21.88 -3.37 -4.48
CA ARG A 2 23.07 -4.02 -3.91
C ARG A 2 24.11 -3.06 -3.30
N ALA A 3 24.40 -1.95 -3.97
CA ALA A 3 25.32 -0.92 -3.46
C ALA A 3 24.83 -0.24 -2.16
N GLU A 4 23.52 -0.27 -1.90
CA GLU A 4 22.88 0.29 -0.72
C GLU A 4 22.68 -0.76 0.40
N GLY A 5 23.23 -1.98 0.23
CA GLY A 5 23.14 -3.04 1.24
C GLY A 5 21.79 -3.75 1.34
N VAL A 6 20.89 -3.61 0.36
CA VAL A 6 19.59 -4.31 0.37
C VAL A 6 19.78 -5.82 0.20
N GLU A 7 19.27 -6.59 1.17
CA GLU A 7 19.38 -8.05 1.21
C GLU A 7 18.46 -8.77 0.23
N ILE A 8 17.20 -8.29 0.12
CA ILE A 8 16.17 -8.92 -0.72
C ILE A 8 15.44 -7.87 -1.55
N ALA A 9 15.27 -8.14 -2.84
CA ALA A 9 14.32 -7.45 -3.69
C ALA A 9 13.13 -8.37 -3.96
N PHE A 10 11.96 -8.03 -3.41
CA PHE A 10 10.72 -8.76 -3.67
C PHE A 10 10.09 -8.25 -4.97
N THR A 11 10.19 -9.05 -6.04
CA THR A 11 9.75 -8.67 -7.40
C THR A 11 8.71 -9.64 -7.97
N PRO A 12 7.49 -9.70 -7.40
CA PRO A 12 6.45 -10.59 -7.90
C PRO A 12 5.91 -10.11 -9.26
N THR A 13 5.46 -11.05 -10.09
CA THR A 13 4.65 -10.71 -11.26
C THR A 13 3.23 -10.34 -10.84
N THR A 14 2.47 -9.69 -11.73
CA THR A 14 1.04 -9.43 -11.48
C THR A 14 0.26 -10.71 -11.22
N ALA A 15 0.54 -11.79 -11.97
CA ALA A 15 -0.08 -13.09 -11.77
C ALA A 15 0.29 -13.72 -10.41
N ALA A 16 1.51 -13.48 -9.90
CA ALA A 16 1.88 -13.92 -8.56
C ALA A 16 1.15 -13.13 -7.47
N MET A 17 0.92 -11.82 -7.67
CA MET A 17 0.17 -10.99 -6.72
C MET A 17 -1.34 -11.26 -6.77
N TYR A 18 -1.89 -11.50 -7.95
CA TYR A 18 -3.32 -11.61 -8.23
C TYR A 18 -3.61 -12.81 -9.15
N PRO A 19 -3.43 -14.06 -8.67
CA PRO A 19 -3.55 -15.26 -9.51
C PRO A 19 -4.95 -15.42 -10.11
N ASP A 20 -5.98 -15.04 -9.35
CA ASP A 20 -7.38 -15.08 -9.78
C ASP A 20 -7.93 -13.69 -10.15
N GLY A 21 -7.03 -12.73 -10.43
CA GLY A 21 -7.37 -11.33 -10.60
C GLY A 21 -7.74 -10.61 -9.27
N LEU A 22 -8.16 -9.36 -9.40
CA LEU A 22 -8.52 -8.52 -8.26
C LEU A 22 -9.96 -8.83 -7.81
N ARG A 23 -10.10 -9.48 -6.65
CA ARG A 23 -11.41 -9.91 -6.09
C ARG A 23 -11.79 -9.21 -4.79
N THR A 24 -10.81 -8.80 -4.01
CA THR A 24 -10.99 -8.09 -2.74
C THR A 24 -10.21 -6.79 -2.79
N THR A 25 -10.86 -5.70 -2.39
CA THR A 25 -10.26 -4.38 -2.36
C THR A 25 -10.52 -3.68 -1.02
N VAL A 26 -9.60 -2.80 -0.65
CA VAL A 26 -9.80 -1.85 0.45
C VAL A 26 -10.50 -0.61 -0.11
N GLN A 27 -11.60 -0.22 0.53
CA GLN A 27 -12.26 1.05 0.24
C GLN A 27 -11.58 2.14 1.08
N PRO A 28 -10.97 3.17 0.45
CA PRO A 28 -10.07 4.10 1.13
C PRO A 28 -10.79 5.25 1.88
N GLY A 29 -12.12 5.21 1.94
CA GLY A 29 -12.92 6.24 2.60
C GLY A 29 -12.99 7.57 1.84
N PRO A 30 -13.64 8.60 2.43
CA PRO A 30 -13.95 9.85 1.74
C PRO A 30 -12.71 10.73 1.47
N LEU A 31 -11.70 10.72 2.33
CA LEU A 31 -10.47 11.51 2.14
C LEU A 31 -9.75 11.16 0.83
N ALA A 32 -9.91 9.93 0.36
CA ALA A 32 -9.35 9.45 -0.89
C ALA A 32 -10.12 9.90 -2.15
N ALA A 33 -11.24 10.60 -2.01
CA ALA A 33 -11.94 11.26 -3.11
C ALA A 33 -11.54 12.73 -3.28
N GLU A 34 -10.74 13.27 -2.35
CA GLU A 34 -10.23 14.64 -2.38
C GLU A 34 -8.83 14.70 -2.98
N LEU A 35 -8.32 15.92 -3.24
CA LEU A 35 -6.95 16.18 -3.69
C LEU A 35 -6.54 15.29 -4.87
N GLU A 36 -5.50 14.45 -4.74
CA GLU A 36 -5.01 13.54 -5.79
C GLU A 36 -6.04 12.47 -6.17
N GLY A 37 -6.95 12.16 -5.25
CA GLY A 37 -8.03 11.19 -5.45
C GLY A 37 -9.13 11.69 -6.37
N GLY A 38 -9.40 12.99 -6.36
CA GLY A 38 -10.40 13.63 -7.22
C GLY A 38 -10.18 13.37 -8.73
N PRO A 39 -9.00 13.71 -9.30
CA PRO A 39 -8.70 13.45 -10.70
C PRO A 39 -8.35 11.98 -10.99
N ARG A 40 -8.14 11.13 -9.96
CA ARG A 40 -7.69 9.74 -10.11
C ARG A 40 -8.63 8.77 -9.41
N PRO A 41 -9.88 8.63 -9.90
CA PRO A 41 -10.84 7.71 -9.30
C PRO A 41 -10.25 6.31 -9.21
N THR A 42 -10.52 5.61 -8.10
CA THR A 42 -10.01 4.28 -7.73
C THR A 42 -8.52 4.18 -7.36
N HIS A 43 -7.71 5.23 -7.55
CA HIS A 43 -6.26 5.15 -7.34
C HIS A 43 -5.89 4.66 -5.94
N PHE A 44 -6.45 5.30 -4.90
CA PHE A 44 -6.14 4.93 -3.52
C PHE A 44 -6.75 3.59 -3.10
N ALA A 45 -7.86 3.15 -3.71
CA ALA A 45 -8.37 1.80 -3.48
C ALA A 45 -7.34 0.75 -3.94
N GLY A 46 -6.72 0.97 -5.09
CA GLY A 46 -5.61 0.14 -5.58
C GLY A 46 -4.39 0.18 -4.67
N VAL A 47 -3.96 1.39 -4.27
CA VAL A 47 -2.80 1.59 -3.37
C VAL A 47 -3.00 0.88 -2.04
N LEU A 48 -4.11 1.11 -1.34
CA LEU A 48 -4.34 0.49 -0.03
C LEU A 48 -4.48 -1.03 -0.13
N THR A 49 -5.08 -1.54 -1.21
CA THR A 49 -5.21 -2.99 -1.43
C THR A 49 -3.84 -3.65 -1.60
N VAL A 50 -2.96 -3.08 -2.44
CA VAL A 50 -1.63 -3.67 -2.67
C VAL A 50 -0.72 -3.50 -1.44
N VAL A 51 -0.79 -2.35 -0.74
CA VAL A 51 -0.01 -2.12 0.48
C VAL A 51 -0.42 -3.09 1.57
N LEU A 52 -1.72 -3.31 1.80
CA LEU A 52 -2.20 -4.30 2.77
C LEU A 52 -1.67 -5.70 2.43
N LYS A 53 -1.73 -6.11 1.15
CA LYS A 53 -1.17 -7.40 0.71
C LYS A 53 0.33 -7.48 0.98
N LEU A 54 1.09 -6.43 0.67
CA LEU A 54 2.55 -6.40 0.86
C LEU A 54 2.92 -6.48 2.35
N LEU A 55 2.23 -5.74 3.22
CA LEU A 55 2.45 -5.80 4.66
C LEU A 55 2.18 -7.20 5.22
N GLN A 56 1.15 -7.89 4.73
CA GLN A 56 0.83 -9.26 5.15
C GLN A 56 1.81 -10.31 4.63
N ILE A 57 2.40 -10.09 3.44
CA ILE A 57 3.39 -10.99 2.83
C ILE A 57 4.76 -10.81 3.50
N VAL A 58 5.22 -9.56 3.64
CA VAL A 58 6.57 -9.24 4.12
C VAL A 58 6.65 -9.24 5.64
N ARG A 59 5.57 -8.83 6.33
CA ARG A 59 5.50 -8.66 7.80
C ARG A 59 6.67 -7.86 8.37
N PRO A 60 6.88 -6.62 7.90
CA PRO A 60 7.99 -5.80 8.39
C PRO A 60 7.66 -5.20 9.77
N ASP A 61 8.69 -4.97 10.60
CA ASP A 61 8.52 -4.18 11.83
C ASP A 61 8.36 -2.68 11.54
N ARG A 62 8.96 -2.20 10.44
CA ARG A 62 8.94 -0.81 10.00
C ARG A 62 8.71 -0.67 8.51
N VAL A 63 7.95 0.33 8.11
CA VAL A 63 7.71 0.65 6.70
C VAL A 63 7.98 2.12 6.40
N PHE A 64 8.63 2.39 5.27
CA PHE A 64 9.05 3.73 4.89
C PHE A 64 8.29 4.23 3.66
N PHE A 65 7.67 5.40 3.77
CA PHE A 65 6.99 6.09 2.67
C PHE A 65 7.48 7.54 2.59
N GLY A 66 7.64 8.06 1.37
CA GLY A 66 8.07 9.44 1.17
C GLY A 66 6.93 10.44 1.40
N GLU A 67 7.25 11.59 2.00
CA GLU A 67 6.27 12.66 2.29
C GLU A 67 5.82 13.44 1.04
N LYS A 68 6.53 13.28 -0.09
CA LYS A 68 6.13 13.84 -1.38
C LYS A 68 4.67 13.48 -1.71
N ASP A 69 4.27 12.24 -1.44
CA ASP A 69 2.92 11.73 -1.65
C ASP A 69 2.15 11.74 -0.32
N TYR A 70 1.97 12.93 0.27
CA TYR A 70 1.45 13.08 1.64
C TYR A 70 0.06 12.45 1.83
N GLN A 71 -0.86 12.59 0.87
CA GLN A 71 -2.19 11.99 0.97
C GLN A 71 -2.11 10.45 1.02
N GLN A 72 -1.19 9.84 0.26
CA GLN A 72 -0.94 8.40 0.34
C GLN A 72 -0.44 8.03 1.74
N LEU A 73 0.52 8.76 2.29
CA LEU A 73 1.05 8.52 3.63
C LEU A 73 -0.07 8.56 4.70
N VAL A 74 -0.96 9.57 4.64
CA VAL A 74 -2.09 9.69 5.57
C VAL A 74 -3.04 8.50 5.45
N LEU A 75 -3.42 8.12 4.22
CA LEU A 75 -4.33 6.99 3.99
C LEU A 75 -3.71 5.65 4.41
N ILE A 76 -2.40 5.46 4.25
CA ILE A 76 -1.70 4.26 4.71
C ILE A 76 -1.60 4.22 6.24
N ARG A 77 -1.35 5.36 6.90
CA ARG A 77 -1.41 5.44 8.37
C ARG A 77 -2.80 5.07 8.89
N GLN A 78 -3.85 5.54 8.22
CA GLN A 78 -5.22 5.14 8.53
C GLN A 78 -5.42 3.63 8.33
N LEU A 79 -4.98 3.06 7.19
CA LEU A 79 -5.05 1.61 6.94
C LEU A 79 -4.40 0.78 8.05
N VAL A 80 -3.20 1.17 8.49
CA VAL A 80 -2.46 0.48 9.56
C VAL A 80 -3.25 0.51 10.87
N ALA A 81 -3.80 1.67 11.24
CA ALA A 81 -4.63 1.81 12.44
C ALA A 81 -5.94 1.02 12.36
N ASP A 82 -6.70 1.17 11.26
CA ASP A 82 -8.04 0.57 11.10
C ASP A 82 -7.99 -0.97 11.07
N PHE A 83 -6.90 -1.55 10.55
CA PHE A 83 -6.72 -3.00 10.47
C PHE A 83 -5.84 -3.58 11.59
N ASN A 84 -5.45 -2.78 12.59
CA ASN A 84 -4.58 -3.19 13.70
C ASN A 84 -3.31 -3.89 13.21
N LEU A 85 -2.66 -3.32 12.19
CA LEU A 85 -1.44 -3.91 11.63
C LEU A 85 -0.26 -3.66 12.58
N ASP A 86 0.48 -4.73 12.88
CA ASP A 86 1.68 -4.68 13.72
C ASP A 86 2.90 -4.24 12.88
N VAL A 87 2.90 -2.96 12.50
CA VAL A 87 3.98 -2.31 11.74
C VAL A 87 4.06 -0.83 12.11
N ALA A 88 5.28 -0.32 12.28
CA ALA A 88 5.56 1.10 12.56
C ALA A 88 5.87 1.93 11.31
#